data_AF-A0A2U1E3C5-F1
#
_entry.id   AF-A0A2U1E3C5-F1
#
_cell.length_a   1.000
_cell.length_b   1.000
_cell.length_c   1.000
_cell.angle_alpha   90.00
_cell.angle_beta   90.00
_cell.angle_gamma   90.00
#
_symmetry.space_group_name_H-M   'P 1'
#
loop_
_entity.id
_entity.type
_entity.pdbx_description
1 polymer ?
#
loop_
_entity_poly.entity_id
_entity_poly.type
_entity_poly.pdbx_seq_one_letter_code
_entity_poly.pdbx_strand_id
1 'polypeptide(L)'
;MDIKIERLKQKLNEEVRDLYFDKEKNFFEKHFKFLAKRFDAAKEKALEEVLDEAFISKDESYEENLLKTVANLGVSLEFKYKFIRVGSVVGPMIRMLLPILLSFGALLLTINSIEDINIKYLFGMSIPTFLTYFITISVIGIAVGVFYTKMRNKRKFAIYIKERLKYEILKLKDAE
;
A
#
# COMPACT_ATOMS: atom_id res chain seq x y z
N MET A 1 20.18 21.31 6.34
CA MET A 1 18.76 21.16 6.73
C MET A 1 18.62 21.59 8.18
N ASP A 2 17.72 22.54 8.46
CA ASP A 2 17.51 23.12 9.79
C ASP A 2 17.17 22.04 10.84
N ILE A 3 17.78 22.11 12.03
CA ILE A 3 17.54 21.21 13.16
C ILE A 3 16.04 21.18 13.52
N LYS A 4 15.32 22.30 13.35
CA LYS A 4 13.87 22.37 13.60
C LYS A 4 13.06 21.53 12.61
N ILE A 5 13.46 21.53 11.34
CA ILE A 5 12.80 20.74 10.28
C ILE A 5 13.04 19.25 10.49
N GLU A 6 14.25 18.86 10.88
CA GLU A 6 14.55 17.45 11.14
C GLU A 6 13.77 16.91 12.35
N ARG A 7 13.65 17.70 13.43
CA ARG A 7 12.78 17.36 14.57
C ARG A 7 11.31 17.24 14.17
N LEU A 8 10.84 18.13 13.29
CA LEU A 8 9.46 18.06 12.79
C LEU A 8 9.23 16.80 11.94
N LYS A 9 10.17 16.46 11.06
CA LYS A 9 10.14 15.24 10.25
C LYS A 9 10.07 13.99 11.15
N GLN A 10 10.89 13.94 12.20
CA GLN A 10 10.88 12.84 13.18
C GLN A 10 9.55 12.76 13.94
N LYS A 11 9.03 13.91 14.42
CA LYS A 11 7.73 13.95 15.11
C LYS A 11 6.59 13.47 14.21
N LEU A 12 6.56 13.89 12.95
CA LEU A 12 5.54 13.45 11.99
C LEU A 12 5.65 11.95 11.69
N ASN A 13 6.87 11.40 11.63
CA ASN A 13 7.10 9.97 11.47
C ASN A 13 6.48 9.19 12.64
N GLU A 14 6.74 9.62 13.88
CA GLU A 14 6.19 9.00 15.10
C GLU A 14 4.66 9.11 15.15
N GLU A 15 4.10 10.29 14.92
CA GLU A 15 2.65 10.52 14.91
C GLU A 15 1.94 9.61 13.87
N VAL A 16 2.47 9.53 12.64
CA VAL A 16 1.88 8.68 11.60
C VAL A 16 1.99 7.20 11.94
N ARG A 17 3.11 6.78 12.56
CA ARG A 17 3.28 5.40 13.01
C ARG A 17 2.25 5.03 14.07
N ASP A 18 2.11 5.85 15.10
CA ASP A 18 1.16 5.59 16.19
C ASP A 18 -0.30 5.60 15.72
N LEU A 19 -0.67 6.47 14.77
CA LEU A 19 -2.04 6.58 14.29
C LEU A 19 -2.43 5.49 13.30
N TYR A 20 -1.51 5.06 12.44
CA TYR A 20 -1.86 4.24 11.29
C TYR A 20 -1.29 2.84 11.32
N PHE A 21 -0.31 2.50 12.16
CA PHE A 21 0.24 1.15 12.25
C PHE A 21 -0.49 0.37 13.34
N ASP A 22 -1.22 -0.66 12.94
CA ASP A 22 -1.91 -1.55 13.86
C ASP A 22 -0.90 -2.25 14.75
N LYS A 23 -1.17 -2.25 16.06
CA LYS A 23 -0.36 -2.95 17.06
C LYS A 23 -0.90 -4.37 17.35
N GLU A 24 -2.09 -4.71 16.83
CA GLU A 24 -2.76 -5.99 17.07
C GLU A 24 -2.63 -6.97 15.89
N LYS A 25 -2.44 -8.26 16.23
CA LYS A 25 -2.27 -9.33 15.25
C LYS A 25 -3.60 -9.85 14.72
N ASN A 26 -3.90 -9.51 13.48
CA ASN A 26 -5.14 -9.89 12.81
C ASN A 26 -5.06 -11.35 12.32
N PHE A 27 -6.21 -11.99 12.02
CA PHE A 27 -6.26 -13.37 11.47
C PHE A 27 -5.30 -13.56 10.29
N PHE A 28 -5.27 -12.59 9.37
CA PHE A 28 -4.36 -12.60 8.22
C PHE A 28 -2.89 -12.64 8.63
N GLU A 29 -2.49 -11.88 9.64
CA GLU A 29 -1.10 -11.86 10.12
C GLU A 29 -0.71 -13.16 10.82
N LYS A 30 -1.66 -13.77 11.55
CA LYS A 30 -1.44 -15.07 12.22
C LYS A 30 -1.18 -16.19 11.21
N HIS A 31 -1.95 -16.24 10.13
CA HIS A 31 -1.89 -17.34 9.16
C HIS A 31 -0.99 -17.08 7.95
N PHE A 32 -0.78 -15.82 7.57
CA PHE A 32 0.01 -15.44 6.39
C PHE A 32 1.15 -14.48 6.76
N LYS A 33 1.96 -14.84 7.77
CA LYS A 33 3.06 -14.02 8.30
C LYS A 33 3.98 -13.44 7.21
N PHE A 34 4.33 -14.23 6.20
CA PHE A 34 5.19 -13.76 5.11
C PHE A 34 4.52 -12.66 4.28
N LEU A 35 3.23 -12.80 3.97
CA LEU A 35 2.48 -11.78 3.24
C LEU A 35 2.32 -10.54 4.11
N ALA A 36 1.88 -10.68 5.36
CA ALA A 36 1.72 -9.55 6.27
C ALA A 36 2.99 -8.68 6.35
N LYS A 37 4.17 -9.31 6.54
CA LYS A 37 5.47 -8.61 6.51
C LYS A 37 5.71 -7.81 5.21
N ARG A 38 5.29 -8.32 4.06
CA ARG A 38 5.44 -7.62 2.76
C ARG A 38 4.52 -6.39 2.69
N PHE A 39 3.29 -6.51 3.20
CA PHE A 39 2.34 -5.40 3.26
C PHE A 39 2.76 -4.34 4.27
N ASP A 40 3.29 -4.74 5.43
CA ASP A 40 3.84 -3.82 6.44
C ASP A 40 5.07 -3.09 5.92
N ALA A 41 6.01 -3.80 5.30
CA ALA A 41 7.17 -3.18 4.66
C ALA A 41 6.77 -2.19 3.55
N ALA A 42 5.69 -2.48 2.81
CA ALA A 42 5.17 -1.56 1.81
C ALA A 42 4.60 -0.27 2.43
N LYS A 43 4.00 -0.39 3.62
CA LYS A 43 3.46 0.74 4.40
C LYS A 43 4.58 1.58 5.02
N GLU A 44 5.61 0.94 5.58
CA GLU A 44 6.82 1.62 6.04
C GLU A 44 7.47 2.41 4.91
N LYS A 45 7.72 1.76 3.77
CA LYS A 45 8.30 2.40 2.60
C LYS A 45 7.43 3.53 2.04
N ALA A 46 6.10 3.44 2.20
CA ALA A 46 5.21 4.52 1.83
C ALA A 46 5.41 5.76 2.72
N LEU A 47 5.60 5.58 4.02
CA LEU A 47 5.85 6.68 4.95
C LEU A 47 7.20 7.35 4.69
N GLU A 48 8.25 6.54 4.56
CA GLU A 48 9.61 7.01 4.23
C GLU A 48 9.60 7.87 2.96
N GLU A 49 9.05 7.34 1.86
CA GLU A 49 8.99 8.06 0.60
C GLU A 49 8.13 9.33 0.69
N VAL A 50 7.04 9.36 1.45
CA VAL A 50 6.24 10.59 1.63
C VAL A 50 7.04 11.65 2.38
N LEU A 51 7.75 11.29 3.44
CA LEU A 51 8.56 12.23 4.21
C LEU A 51 9.73 12.77 3.37
N ASP A 52 10.44 11.90 2.65
CA ASP A 52 11.56 12.31 1.81
C ASP A 52 11.11 13.18 0.62
N GLU A 53 9.98 12.84 0.00
CA GLU A 53 9.40 13.67 -1.08
C GLU A 53 8.88 15.01 -0.57
N ALA A 54 8.49 15.11 0.70
CA ALA A 54 7.95 16.33 1.29
C ALA A 54 9.05 17.32 1.72
N PHE A 55 10.15 16.82 2.28
CA PHE A 55 11.22 17.63 2.89
C PHE A 55 12.47 17.72 2.01
N ILE A 56 12.39 18.48 0.90
CA ILE A 56 13.48 18.61 -0.11
C ILE A 56 14.44 19.80 0.16
N SER A 57 14.28 20.54 1.25
CA SER A 57 14.90 21.87 1.41
C SER A 57 16.44 21.88 1.66
N LYS A 58 17.11 22.79 0.93
CA LYS A 58 18.42 23.36 1.25
C LYS A 58 18.24 24.85 1.58
N ASP A 59 18.65 25.25 2.78
CA ASP A 59 18.98 26.61 3.22
C ASP A 59 17.96 27.75 3.04
N GLU A 60 16.69 27.52 3.32
CA GLU A 60 15.67 28.58 3.43
C GLU A 60 15.10 28.72 4.85
N SER A 61 14.40 29.83 5.12
CA SER A 61 13.76 30.09 6.41
C SER A 61 12.79 28.97 6.83
N TYR A 62 12.60 28.78 8.13
CA TYR A 62 11.74 27.70 8.66
C TYR A 62 10.31 27.75 8.10
N GLU A 63 9.70 28.93 8.01
CA GLU A 63 8.35 29.10 7.46
C GLU A 63 8.29 28.79 5.96
N GLU A 64 9.25 29.28 5.18
CA GLU A 64 9.29 29.05 3.73
C GLU A 64 9.44 27.56 3.41
N ASN A 65 10.23 26.83 4.20
CA ASN A 65 10.35 25.38 4.11
C ASN A 65 9.00 24.68 4.33
N LEU A 66 8.24 25.09 5.36
CA LEU A 66 6.93 24.50 5.64
C LEU A 66 5.94 24.74 4.49
N LEU A 67 5.91 25.95 3.94
CA LEU A 67 5.06 26.31 2.80
C LEU A 67 5.41 25.47 1.56
N LYS A 68 6.71 25.31 1.26
CA LYS A 68 7.17 24.47 0.15
C LYS A 68 6.85 22.99 0.36
N THR A 69 7.01 22.48 1.58
CA THR A 69 6.62 21.11 1.93
C THR A 69 5.12 20.87 1.74
N VAL A 70 4.26 21.81 2.17
CA VAL A 70 2.80 21.73 1.94
C VAL A 70 2.45 21.78 0.45
N ALA A 71 3.12 22.63 -0.33
CA ALA A 71 2.93 22.72 -1.78
C ALA A 71 3.36 21.43 -2.49
N ASN A 72 4.54 20.89 -2.17
CA ASN A 72 5.05 19.63 -2.70
C ASN A 72 4.11 18.45 -2.40
N LEU A 73 3.59 18.38 -1.17
CA LEU A 73 2.57 17.37 -0.83
C LEU A 73 1.28 17.56 -1.62
N GLY A 74 0.88 18.80 -1.89
CA GLY A 74 -0.24 19.12 -2.77
C GLY A 74 -0.05 18.55 -4.18
N VAL A 75 1.08 18.87 -4.82
CA VAL A 75 1.44 18.36 -6.15
C VAL A 75 1.52 16.83 -6.14
N SER A 76 2.19 16.24 -5.15
CA SER A 76 2.29 14.78 -5.04
C SER A 76 0.91 14.14 -4.87
N LEU A 77 -0.02 14.73 -4.11
CA LEU A 77 -1.39 14.21 -3.98
C LEU A 77 -2.19 14.25 -5.28
N GLU A 78 -2.00 15.29 -6.09
CA GLU A 78 -2.72 15.50 -7.35
C GLU A 78 -2.17 14.69 -8.51
N PHE A 79 -0.84 14.51 -8.57
CA PHE A 79 -0.17 13.91 -9.73
C PHE A 79 0.43 12.53 -9.44
N LYS A 80 1.11 12.35 -8.30
CA LYS A 80 1.82 11.10 -7.98
C LYS A 80 0.97 10.09 -7.23
N TYR A 81 0.16 10.56 -6.28
CA TYR A 81 -0.67 9.74 -5.38
C TYR A 81 -2.14 9.80 -5.76
N LYS A 82 -2.45 10.32 -6.96
CA LYS A 82 -3.77 10.21 -7.54
C LYS A 82 -4.14 8.74 -7.57
N PHE A 83 -5.32 8.42 -7.04
CA PHE A 83 -5.80 7.04 -7.00
C PHE A 83 -5.75 6.47 -8.42
N ILE A 84 -4.87 5.49 -8.64
CA ILE A 84 -5.06 4.54 -9.72
C ILE A 84 -6.39 3.87 -9.36
N ARG A 85 -7.41 4.04 -10.21
CA ARG A 85 -8.73 3.44 -10.00
C ARG A 85 -8.52 1.93 -10.03
N VAL A 86 -8.28 1.30 -8.88
CA VAL A 86 -7.88 -0.11 -8.83
C VAL A 86 -8.93 -1.02 -9.42
N GLY A 87 -10.20 -0.62 -9.42
CA GLY A 87 -11.25 -1.29 -10.16
C GLY A 87 -11.01 -1.40 -11.68
N SER A 88 -10.27 -0.48 -12.32
CA SER A 88 -9.93 -0.57 -13.75
C SER A 88 -8.78 -1.54 -14.04
N VAL A 89 -7.96 -1.88 -13.05
CA VAL A 89 -6.82 -2.83 -13.19
C VAL A 89 -7.20 -4.21 -12.65
N VAL A 90 -7.81 -4.25 -11.47
CA VAL A 90 -8.24 -5.47 -10.78
C VAL A 90 -9.56 -6.00 -11.33
N GLY A 91 -10.45 -5.14 -11.86
CA GLY A 91 -11.71 -5.58 -12.46
C GLY A 91 -11.52 -6.55 -13.63
N PRO A 92 -10.69 -6.23 -14.64
CA PRO A 92 -10.35 -7.16 -15.72
C PRO A 92 -9.69 -8.45 -15.23
N MET A 93 -8.77 -8.37 -14.26
CA MET A 93 -8.13 -9.55 -13.66
C MET A 93 -9.16 -10.45 -12.95
N ILE A 94 -10.04 -9.89 -12.11
CA ILE A 94 -11.08 -10.67 -11.43
C ILE A 94 -12.04 -11.29 -12.44
N ARG A 95 -12.46 -10.57 -13.49
CA ARG A 95 -13.32 -11.16 -14.55
C ARG A 95 -12.67 -12.37 -15.24
N MET A 96 -11.35 -12.33 -15.44
CA MET A 96 -10.61 -13.44 -16.06
C MET A 96 -10.38 -14.60 -15.08
N LEU A 97 -10.12 -14.30 -13.80
CA LEU A 97 -9.74 -15.30 -12.79
C LEU A 97 -10.93 -15.91 -12.04
N LEU A 98 -12.04 -15.19 -11.92
CA LEU A 98 -13.22 -15.63 -11.17
C LEU A 98 -13.80 -16.95 -11.70
N PRO A 99 -13.94 -17.18 -13.03
CA PRO A 99 -14.37 -18.47 -13.54
C PRO A 99 -13.42 -19.61 -13.15
N ILE A 100 -12.11 -19.36 -13.18
CA ILE A 100 -11.08 -20.34 -12.80
C ILE A 100 -11.21 -20.69 -11.30
N LEU A 101 -11.38 -19.67 -10.45
CA LEU A 101 -11.57 -19.83 -9.01
C LEU A 101 -12.88 -20.52 -8.66
N LEU A 102 -13.98 -20.23 -9.36
CA LEU A 102 -15.27 -20.88 -9.16
C LEU A 102 -15.24 -22.36 -9.59
N SER A 103 -14.61 -22.67 -10.74
CA SER A 103 -14.40 -24.06 -11.16
C SER A 103 -13.54 -24.84 -10.15
N PHE A 104 -12.57 -24.17 -9.52
CA PHE A 104 -11.75 -24.77 -8.46
C PHE A 104 -12.52 -24.97 -7.15
N GLY A 105 -13.31 -23.99 -6.72
CA GLY A 105 -14.17 -24.10 -5.54
C GLY A 105 -15.22 -25.20 -5.69
N ALA A 106 -15.85 -25.30 -6.87
CA ALA A 106 -16.78 -26.37 -7.19
C ALA A 106 -16.12 -27.75 -7.10
N LEU A 107 -14.87 -27.88 -7.58
CA LEU A 107 -14.08 -29.10 -7.45
C LEU A 107 -13.79 -29.44 -6.00
N LEU A 108 -13.23 -28.52 -5.21
CA LEU A 108 -12.93 -28.77 -3.80
C LEU A 108 -14.16 -29.22 -2.99
N LEU A 109 -15.36 -28.81 -3.40
CA LEU A 109 -16.62 -29.22 -2.76
C LEU A 109 -17.17 -30.57 -3.26
N THR A 110 -16.75 -31.05 -4.43
CA THR A 110 -17.20 -32.33 -5.01
C THR A 110 -16.22 -33.48 -4.79
N ILE A 111 -14.98 -33.19 -4.42
CA ILE A 111 -13.93 -34.18 -4.25
C ILE A 111 -13.92 -34.74 -2.81
N ASN A 112 -14.15 -36.05 -2.65
CA ASN A 112 -13.96 -36.76 -1.37
C ASN A 112 -12.49 -37.19 -1.12
N SER A 113 -11.68 -37.34 -2.18
CA SER A 113 -10.24 -37.70 -2.10
C SER A 113 -9.45 -37.11 -3.28
N ILE A 114 -8.23 -36.65 -3.03
CA ILE A 114 -7.32 -36.05 -4.03
C ILE A 114 -6.97 -37.01 -5.18
N GLU A 115 -7.07 -38.33 -4.94
CA GLU A 115 -6.79 -39.37 -5.94
C GLU A 115 -7.83 -39.42 -7.08
N ASP A 116 -9.06 -38.93 -6.87
CA ASP A 116 -10.12 -38.93 -7.88
C ASP A 116 -10.07 -37.70 -8.82
N ILE A 117 -9.14 -36.77 -8.58
CA ILE A 117 -9.06 -35.53 -9.36
C ILE A 117 -8.32 -35.77 -10.67
N ASN A 118 -9.06 -36.07 -11.73
CA ASN A 118 -8.49 -36.07 -13.08
C ASN A 118 -8.44 -34.64 -13.65
N ILE A 119 -7.50 -33.82 -13.16
CA ILE A 119 -7.29 -32.40 -13.56
C ILE A 119 -7.19 -32.24 -15.09
N LYS A 120 -6.65 -33.24 -15.79
CA LYS A 120 -6.55 -33.27 -17.26
C LYS A 120 -7.91 -33.29 -17.94
N TYR A 121 -8.90 -33.97 -17.35
CA TYR A 121 -10.27 -34.06 -17.87
C TYR A 121 -11.08 -32.79 -17.57
N LEU A 122 -10.83 -32.15 -16.42
CA LEU A 122 -11.58 -30.97 -15.96
C LEU A 122 -11.11 -29.65 -16.56
N PHE A 123 -9.81 -29.51 -16.79
CA PHE A 123 -9.20 -28.26 -17.24
C PHE A 123 -8.47 -28.38 -18.59
N GLY A 124 -8.42 -29.58 -19.19
CA GLY A 124 -7.72 -29.82 -20.46
C GLY A 124 -6.20 -29.67 -20.37
N MET A 125 -5.63 -29.64 -19.16
CA MET A 125 -4.24 -29.27 -18.88
C MET A 125 -3.64 -30.15 -17.78
N SER A 126 -2.31 -30.30 -17.79
CA SER A 126 -1.61 -31.14 -16.81
C SER A 126 -1.56 -30.49 -15.42
N ILE A 127 -1.46 -31.30 -14.35
CA ILE A 127 -1.34 -30.82 -12.96
C ILE A 127 -0.15 -29.86 -12.79
N PRO A 128 1.07 -30.16 -13.30
CA PRO A 128 2.19 -29.22 -13.24
C PRO A 128 1.91 -27.89 -13.93
N THR A 129 1.31 -27.93 -15.12
CA THR A 129 0.91 -26.72 -15.86
C THR A 129 -0.10 -25.89 -15.08
N PHE A 130 -1.07 -26.54 -14.44
CA PHE A 130 -2.07 -25.90 -13.60
C PHE A 130 -1.47 -25.21 -12.38
N LEU A 131 -0.64 -25.92 -11.62
CA LEU A 131 0.04 -25.35 -10.45
C LEU A 131 0.92 -24.16 -10.84
N THR A 132 1.56 -24.23 -12.00
CA THR A 132 2.38 -23.13 -12.53
C THR A 132 1.54 -21.88 -12.74
N TYR A 133 0.42 -21.97 -13.47
CA TYR A 133 -0.47 -20.82 -13.68
C TYR A 133 -1.05 -20.28 -12.38
N PHE A 134 -1.50 -21.16 -11.48
CA PHE A 134 -2.04 -20.76 -10.18
C PHE A 134 -1.01 -19.98 -9.34
N ILE A 135 0.23 -20.48 -9.27
CA ILE A 135 1.33 -19.80 -8.56
C ILE A 135 1.65 -18.47 -9.23
N THR A 136 1.77 -18.42 -10.56
CA THR A 136 2.06 -17.17 -11.29
C THR A 136 0.99 -16.11 -11.04
N ILE A 137 -0.28 -16.48 -11.12
CA ILE A 137 -1.41 -15.59 -10.85
C ILE A 137 -1.38 -15.09 -9.40
N SER A 138 -1.10 -15.99 -8.45
CA SER A 138 -1.00 -15.64 -7.02
C SER A 138 0.12 -14.64 -6.76
N VAL A 139 1.29 -14.85 -7.37
CA VAL A 139 2.45 -13.94 -7.25
C VAL A 139 2.12 -12.56 -7.84
N ILE A 140 1.49 -12.50 -9.01
CA ILE A 140 1.03 -11.24 -9.61
C ILE A 140 0.03 -10.54 -8.69
N GLY A 141 -0.94 -11.27 -8.16
CA GLY A 141 -1.94 -10.74 -7.23
C GLY A 141 -1.31 -10.13 -5.98
N ILE A 142 -0.32 -10.81 -5.38
CA ILE A 142 0.44 -10.30 -4.23
C ILE A 142 1.20 -9.03 -4.61
N ALA A 143 1.90 -9.02 -5.75
CA ALA A 143 2.68 -7.85 -6.20
C ALA A 143 1.78 -6.62 -6.42
N VAL A 144 0.63 -6.80 -7.07
CA VAL A 144 -0.37 -5.75 -7.28
C VAL A 144 -0.96 -5.29 -5.94
N GLY A 145 -1.26 -6.22 -5.03
CA GLY A 145 -1.76 -5.90 -3.69
C GLY A 145 -0.77 -5.07 -2.86
N VAL A 146 0.52 -5.42 -2.89
CA VAL A 146 1.61 -4.69 -2.23
C VAL A 146 1.74 -3.28 -2.83
N PHE A 147 1.76 -3.17 -4.15
CA PHE A 147 1.82 -1.88 -4.84
C PHE A 147 0.62 -0.98 -4.47
N TYR A 148 -0.59 -1.54 -4.49
CA TYR A 148 -1.79 -0.80 -4.12
C TYR A 148 -1.76 -0.33 -2.68
N THR A 149 -1.35 -1.21 -1.76
CA THR A 149 -1.23 -0.88 -0.34
C THR A 149 -0.27 0.28 -0.12
N LYS A 150 0.90 0.23 -0.79
CA LYS A 150 1.87 1.32 -0.76
C LYS A 150 1.24 2.64 -1.25
N MET A 151 0.64 2.66 -2.43
CA MET A 151 0.07 3.87 -3.03
C MET A 151 -1.08 4.45 -2.20
N ARG A 152 -1.95 3.58 -1.66
CA ARG A 152 -3.05 3.99 -0.79
C ARG A 152 -2.53 4.64 0.50
N ASN A 153 -1.52 4.04 1.12
CA ASN A 153 -0.93 4.57 2.35
C ASN A 153 -0.13 5.85 2.08
N LYS A 154 0.61 5.96 0.97
CA LYS A 154 1.26 7.21 0.55
C LYS A 154 0.29 8.38 0.54
N ARG A 155 -0.88 8.18 -0.09
CA ARG A 155 -1.92 9.22 -0.15
C ARG A 155 -2.45 9.57 1.24
N LYS A 156 -2.77 8.57 2.07
CA LYS A 156 -3.26 8.80 3.44
C LYS A 156 -2.27 9.60 4.28
N PHE A 157 -1.00 9.18 4.28
CA PHE A 157 0.06 9.84 5.04
C PHE A 157 0.32 11.25 4.53
N ALA A 158 0.35 11.45 3.21
CA ALA A 158 0.52 12.77 2.61
C ALA A 158 -0.61 13.74 2.95
N ILE A 159 -1.87 13.27 3.02
CA ILE A 159 -3.01 14.09 3.49
C ILE A 159 -2.80 14.50 4.94
N TYR A 160 -2.53 13.53 5.83
CA TYR A 160 -2.33 13.80 7.26
C TYR A 160 -1.18 14.79 7.49
N ILE A 161 -0.01 14.53 6.90
CA ILE A 161 1.17 15.39 7.04
C ILE A 161 0.86 16.80 6.51
N LYS A 162 0.20 16.92 5.35
CA LYS A 162 -0.18 18.22 4.78
C LYS A 162 -1.09 19.01 5.72
N GLU A 163 -2.11 18.38 6.29
CA GLU A 163 -3.02 19.02 7.24
C GLU A 163 -2.30 19.42 8.53
N ARG A 164 -1.46 18.53 9.06
CA ARG A 164 -0.68 18.78 10.27
C ARG A 164 0.31 19.94 10.12
N LEU A 165 0.94 20.08 8.95
CA LEU A 165 1.84 21.18 8.62
C LEU A 165 1.09 22.51 8.44
N LYS A 166 -0.11 22.49 7.84
CA LYS A 166 -0.96 23.71 7.76
C LYS A 166 -1.28 24.26 9.15
N TYR A 167 -1.54 23.39 10.12
CA TYR A 167 -1.79 23.78 11.49
C TYR A 167 -0.55 24.39 12.17
N GLU A 168 0.66 23.85 11.91
CA GLU A 168 1.90 24.48 12.39
C GLU A 168 2.12 25.88 11.78
N ILE A 169 1.85 26.05 10.48
CA ILE A 169 1.96 27.36 9.82
C ILE A 169 0.99 28.38 10.44
N LEU A 170 -0.26 27.99 10.71
CA LEU A 170 -1.23 28.88 11.35
C LEU A 170 -0.76 29.34 12.74
N LYS A 171 -0.23 28.43 13.55
CA LYS A 171 0.32 28.76 14.88
C LYS A 171 1.48 29.75 14.84
N LEU A 172 2.32 29.69 13.80
CA LEU A 172 3.42 30.63 13.63
C LEU A 172 2.90 32.04 13.33
N LYS A 173 1.83 32.13 12.50
CA LYS A 173 1.21 33.41 12.14
C LYS A 173 0.43 34.05 13.28
N ASP A 174 -0.13 33.27 14.19
CA ASP A 174 -0.82 33.76 15.38
C ASP A 174 0.15 34.20 16.50
N ALA A 175 1.45 33.90 16.37
CA ALA A 175 2.49 34.20 17.35
C ALA A 175 3.36 35.42 16.99
N GLU A 176 3.15 36.01 15.81
CA GLU A 176 3.69 37.31 15.38
C GLU A 176 2.70 38.45 15.68
#